data_AF-A0A9D5J3L1-F1
#
_entry.id   AF-A0A9D5J3L1-F1
#
_cell.length_a   1.000
_cell.length_b   1.000
_cell.length_c   1.000
_cell.angle_alpha   90.00
_cell.angle_beta   90.00
_cell.angle_gamma   90.00
#
_symmetry.space_group_name_H-M   'P 1'
#
loop_
_entity.id
_entity.type
_entity.pdbx_description
1 polymer ?
#
loop_
_entity_poly.entity_id
_entity_poly.type
_entity_poly.pdbx_seq_one_letter_code
_entity_poly.pdbx_strand_id
1 'polypeptide(L)'
;MSITTKRGDKGQTSLRDGSRVSKDDARVELNGELDELNALLGLCKAQSGLQQPFEDIQLQLMDFMAVIADNRTEPDAKRIARLTEATLSMEQTINDFSAGYRFHFVLPGIDMADAVLHLTRAKVRTCERRLSTLQRHQPVPEALSKYINRLSDFMFCLIEQRPDAQR
;
A
#
# COMPACT_ATOMS: atom_id res chain seq x y z
N MET A 1 -14.11 -24.75 4.07
CA MET A 1 -14.18 -24.19 2.69
C MET A 1 -13.00 -24.72 1.89
N SER A 2 -13.20 -25.10 0.63
CA SER A 2 -12.11 -25.44 -0.29
C SER A 2 -11.38 -24.17 -0.71
N ILE A 3 -10.05 -24.18 -0.74
CA ILE A 3 -9.24 -23.07 -1.28
C ILE A 3 -9.54 -22.86 -2.78
N THR A 4 -9.92 -23.92 -3.51
CA THR A 4 -10.21 -23.85 -4.95
C THR A 4 -11.71 -23.99 -5.23
N THR A 5 -12.28 -23.06 -6.00
CA THR A 5 -13.70 -23.11 -6.40
C THR A 5 -13.91 -23.27 -7.90
N LYS A 6 -12.85 -23.12 -8.72
CA LYS A 6 -12.86 -23.17 -10.20
C LYS A 6 -13.79 -22.15 -10.90
N ARG A 7 -14.46 -21.26 -10.13
CA ARG A 7 -15.35 -20.22 -10.67
C ARG A 7 -14.63 -19.13 -11.46
N GLY A 8 -13.30 -19.07 -11.37
CA GLY A 8 -12.47 -18.09 -12.06
C GLY A 8 -11.72 -18.63 -13.27
N ASP A 9 -11.93 -19.88 -13.66
CA ASP A 9 -11.18 -20.54 -14.75
C ASP A 9 -11.45 -19.90 -16.12
N LYS A 10 -12.62 -19.27 -16.28
CA LYS A 10 -13.00 -18.51 -17.49
C LYS A 10 -12.54 -17.05 -17.48
N GLY A 11 -11.56 -16.69 -16.64
CA GLY A 11 -10.98 -15.33 -16.62
C GLY A 11 -11.79 -14.27 -15.88
N GLN A 12 -12.81 -14.67 -15.10
CA GLN A 12 -13.62 -13.74 -14.30
C GLN A 12 -13.44 -13.96 -12.79
N THR A 13 -13.75 -12.95 -12.00
CA THR A 13 -13.77 -13.02 -10.52
C THR A 13 -14.97 -12.28 -9.95
N SER A 14 -15.21 -12.44 -8.66
CA SER A 14 -16.27 -11.72 -7.94
C SER A 14 -15.68 -10.62 -7.07
N LEU A 15 -16.27 -9.42 -7.12
CA LEU A 15 -16.02 -8.37 -6.14
C LEU A 15 -16.74 -8.66 -4.82
N ARG A 16 -16.50 -7.84 -3.80
CA ARG A 16 -17.06 -8.02 -2.45
C ARG A 16 -18.58 -7.89 -2.41
N ASP A 17 -19.16 -7.11 -3.32
CA ASP A 17 -20.61 -6.93 -3.49
C ASP A 17 -21.29 -8.08 -4.27
N GLY A 18 -20.52 -9.07 -4.73
CA GLY A 18 -21.00 -10.21 -5.50
C GLY A 18 -21.01 -9.99 -7.01
N SER A 19 -20.74 -8.78 -7.50
CA SER A 19 -20.64 -8.50 -8.93
C SER A 19 -19.50 -9.29 -9.58
N ARG A 20 -19.68 -9.69 -10.85
CA ARG A 20 -18.71 -10.47 -11.62
C ARG A 20 -17.99 -9.55 -12.61
N VAL A 21 -16.67 -9.53 -12.52
CA VAL A 21 -15.81 -8.71 -13.37
C VAL A 21 -14.74 -9.57 -14.04
N SER A 22 -14.13 -9.05 -15.10
CA SER A 22 -12.95 -9.67 -15.71
C SER A 22 -11.75 -9.60 -14.75
N LYS A 23 -10.80 -10.53 -14.84
CA LYS A 23 -9.60 -10.53 -13.98
C LYS A 23 -8.64 -9.39 -14.27
N ASP A 24 -8.75 -8.75 -15.43
CA ASP A 24 -8.01 -7.53 -15.81
C ASP A 24 -8.76 -6.23 -15.47
N ASP A 25 -9.89 -6.32 -14.75
CA ASP A 25 -10.59 -5.15 -14.23
C ASP A 25 -9.66 -4.31 -13.34
N ALA A 26 -9.72 -2.99 -13.46
CA ALA A 26 -8.81 -2.08 -12.77
C ALA A 26 -8.89 -2.18 -11.23
N ARG A 27 -10.03 -2.59 -10.64
CA ARG A 27 -10.14 -2.87 -9.20
C ARG A 27 -9.37 -4.13 -8.83
N VAL A 28 -9.45 -5.15 -9.67
CA VAL A 28 -8.78 -6.45 -9.46
C VAL A 28 -7.27 -6.26 -9.60
N GLU A 29 -6.82 -5.57 -10.64
CA GLU A 29 -5.41 -5.21 -10.84
C GLU A 29 -4.86 -4.44 -9.64
N LEU A 30 -5.54 -3.37 -9.20
CA LEU A 30 -5.10 -2.59 -8.04
C LEU A 30 -5.02 -3.44 -6.77
N ASN A 31 -6.01 -4.30 -6.50
CA ASN A 31 -5.96 -5.18 -5.35
C ASN A 31 -4.84 -6.21 -5.42
N GLY A 32 -4.53 -6.75 -6.60
CA GLY A 32 -3.39 -7.64 -6.78
C GLY A 32 -2.05 -6.94 -6.48
N GLU A 33 -1.91 -5.70 -6.94
CA GLU A 33 -0.72 -4.87 -6.69
C GLU A 33 -0.57 -4.52 -5.20
N LEU A 34 -1.68 -4.22 -4.52
CA LEU A 34 -1.72 -3.98 -3.08
C LEU A 34 -1.40 -5.25 -2.26
N ASP A 35 -1.83 -6.42 -2.73
CA ASP A 35 -1.53 -7.71 -2.08
C ASP A 35 -0.04 -8.06 -2.22
N GLU A 36 0.56 -7.80 -3.38
CA GLU A 36 2.01 -7.95 -3.57
C GLU A 36 2.79 -6.95 -2.70
N LEU A 37 2.34 -5.69 -2.60
CA LEU A 37 2.91 -4.73 -1.65
C LEU A 37 2.82 -5.23 -0.21
N ASN A 38 1.68 -5.81 0.17
CA ASN A 38 1.45 -6.37 1.50
C ASN A 38 2.41 -7.52 1.81
N ALA A 39 2.70 -8.37 0.82
CA ALA A 39 3.71 -9.44 0.94
C ALA A 39 5.14 -8.88 1.05
N LEU A 40 5.48 -7.83 0.28
CA LEU A 40 6.78 -7.16 0.36
C LEU A 40 7.03 -6.52 1.74
N LEU A 41 6.00 -5.96 2.38
CA LEU A 41 6.11 -5.51 3.78
C LEU A 41 6.45 -6.67 4.74
N GLY A 42 5.99 -7.87 4.45
CA GLY A 42 6.43 -9.09 5.16
C GLY A 42 7.92 -9.35 5.01
N LEU A 43 8.50 -9.13 3.82
CA LEU A 43 9.95 -9.18 3.62
C LEU A 43 10.67 -8.05 4.36
N CYS A 44 10.12 -6.83 4.40
CA CYS A 44 10.67 -5.74 5.19
C CYS A 44 10.80 -6.14 6.67
N LYS A 45 9.78 -6.78 7.25
CA LYS A 45 9.84 -7.31 8.63
C LYS A 45 10.96 -8.33 8.81
N ALA A 46 11.00 -9.31 7.91
CA ALA A 46 11.97 -10.39 7.98
C ALA A 46 13.42 -9.89 7.84
N GLN A 47 13.67 -8.89 6.98
CA GLN A 47 15.01 -8.39 6.69
C GLN A 47 15.47 -7.31 7.68
N SER A 48 14.57 -6.43 8.15
CA SER A 48 14.93 -5.37 9.11
C SER A 48 14.99 -5.85 10.56
N GLY A 49 14.36 -6.99 10.88
CA GLY A 49 14.18 -7.45 12.25
C GLY A 49 13.14 -6.64 13.06
N LEU A 50 12.47 -5.67 12.44
CA LEU A 50 11.43 -4.85 13.05
C LEU A 50 10.05 -5.37 12.67
N GLN A 51 9.16 -5.58 13.65
CA GLN A 51 7.75 -5.88 13.38
C GLN A 51 6.98 -4.61 12.99
N GLN A 52 7.15 -3.55 13.78
CA GLN A 52 6.56 -2.25 13.53
C GLN A 52 7.57 -1.32 12.85
N PRO A 53 7.12 -0.43 11.95
CA PRO A 53 5.72 -0.09 11.65
C PRO A 53 5.05 -0.98 10.56
N PHE A 54 5.75 -2.01 10.07
CA PHE A 54 5.29 -2.75 8.89
C PHE A 54 3.98 -3.51 9.12
N GLU A 55 3.78 -4.13 10.29
CA GLU A 55 2.52 -4.84 10.58
C GLU A 55 1.31 -3.91 10.58
N ASP A 56 1.44 -2.69 11.13
CA ASP A 56 0.38 -1.68 11.08
C ASP A 56 0.05 -1.31 9.63
N ILE A 57 1.07 -1.12 8.78
CA ILE A 57 0.87 -0.84 7.35
C ILE A 57 0.17 -2.02 6.66
N GLN A 58 0.54 -3.27 6.97
CA GLN A 58 -0.11 -4.45 6.39
C GLN A 58 -1.61 -4.50 6.71
N LEU A 59 -1.99 -4.22 7.96
CA LEU A 59 -3.40 -4.15 8.38
C LEU A 59 -4.15 -3.00 7.70
N GLN A 60 -3.50 -1.84 7.56
CA GLN A 60 -4.05 -0.70 6.83
C GLN A 60 -4.24 -1.02 5.33
N LEU A 61 -3.31 -1.72 4.70
CA LEU A 61 -3.47 -2.18 3.31
C LEU A 61 -4.63 -3.17 3.17
N MET A 62 -4.89 -4.02 4.16
CA MET A 62 -6.10 -4.87 4.16
C MET A 62 -7.39 -4.04 4.22
N ASP A 63 -7.39 -2.94 5.00
CA ASP A 63 -8.50 -1.98 5.00
C ASP A 63 -8.65 -1.30 3.63
N PHE A 64 -7.55 -0.88 3.01
CA PHE A 64 -7.52 -0.28 1.68
C PHE A 64 -8.09 -1.24 0.63
N MET A 65 -7.60 -2.48 0.58
CA MET A 65 -8.06 -3.50 -0.35
C MET A 65 -9.54 -3.80 -0.18
N ALA A 66 -10.04 -3.82 1.07
CA ALA A 66 -11.45 -4.04 1.34
C ALA A 66 -12.36 -2.90 0.87
N VAL A 67 -11.85 -1.66 0.79
CA VAL A 67 -12.55 -0.52 0.20
C VAL A 67 -12.52 -0.59 -1.32
N ILE A 68 -11.39 -0.96 -1.94
CA ILE A 68 -11.27 -1.11 -3.41
C ILE A 68 -12.08 -2.30 -3.93
N ALA A 69 -12.14 -3.40 -3.19
CA ALA A 69 -12.93 -4.58 -3.56
C ALA A 69 -14.45 -4.34 -3.53
N ASP A 70 -14.89 -3.21 -2.95
CA ASP A 70 -16.29 -2.84 -2.80
C ASP A 70 -16.69 -1.83 -3.87
N ASN A 71 -17.67 -2.19 -4.70
CA ASN A 71 -18.19 -1.34 -5.77
C ASN A 71 -19.59 -0.76 -5.45
N ARG A 72 -20.01 -0.84 -4.20
CA ARG A 72 -21.25 -0.21 -3.74
C ARG A 72 -21.12 1.31 -3.71
N THR A 73 -22.25 2.00 -3.82
CA THR A 73 -22.34 3.47 -3.82
C THR A 73 -21.79 4.10 -2.54
N GLU A 74 -22.01 3.45 -1.40
CA GLU A 74 -21.53 3.91 -0.10
C GLU A 74 -20.32 3.07 0.35
N PRO A 75 -19.10 3.64 0.35
CA PRO A 75 -17.91 2.93 0.79
C PRO A 75 -17.85 2.81 2.32
N ASP A 76 -17.08 1.85 2.82
CA ASP A 76 -16.94 1.55 4.25
C ASP A 76 -16.30 2.73 5.02
N ALA A 77 -17.14 3.61 5.58
CA ALA A 77 -16.72 4.83 6.28
C ALA A 77 -15.78 4.55 7.46
N LYS A 78 -15.92 3.40 8.14
CA LYS A 78 -15.07 3.05 9.28
C LYS A 78 -13.64 2.73 8.82
N ARG A 79 -13.48 2.05 7.68
CA ARG A 79 -12.15 1.80 7.07
C ARG A 79 -11.52 3.09 6.56
N ILE A 80 -12.31 3.95 5.91
CA ILE A 80 -11.86 5.26 5.43
C ILE A 80 -11.35 6.13 6.58
N ALA A 81 -12.06 6.15 7.72
CA ALA A 81 -11.63 6.90 8.90
C ALA A 81 -10.28 6.41 9.44
N ARG A 82 -10.10 5.09 9.58
CA ARG A 82 -8.80 4.51 10.02
C ARG A 82 -7.64 4.84 9.07
N LEU A 83 -7.88 4.80 7.76
CA LEU A 83 -6.88 5.18 6.77
C LEU A 83 -6.53 6.68 6.83
N THR A 84 -7.54 7.52 7.10
CA THR A 84 -7.32 8.96 7.34
C THR A 84 -6.46 9.19 8.57
N GLU A 85 -6.77 8.53 9.69
CA GLU A 85 -5.98 8.62 10.93
C GLU A 85 -4.54 8.14 10.72
N ALA A 86 -4.35 7.01 10.02
CA ALA A 86 -3.02 6.51 9.68
C ALA A 86 -2.23 7.49 8.80
N THR A 87 -2.90 8.16 7.86
CA THR A 87 -2.29 9.20 7.01
C THR A 87 -1.77 10.36 7.85
N LEU A 88 -2.56 10.85 8.82
CA LEU A 88 -2.15 11.93 9.72
C LEU A 88 -0.96 11.52 10.60
N SER A 89 -0.94 10.27 11.08
CA SER A 89 0.19 9.74 11.86
C SER A 89 1.48 9.65 11.03
N MET A 90 1.38 9.23 9.76
CA MET A 90 2.52 9.24 8.84
C MET A 90 3.01 10.67 8.58
N GLU A 91 2.09 11.61 8.36
CA GLU A 91 2.43 13.04 8.17
C GLU A 91 3.19 13.62 9.35
N GLN A 92 2.74 13.32 10.58
CA GLN A 92 3.45 13.75 11.77
C GLN A 92 4.89 13.21 11.79
N THR A 93 5.07 11.90 11.54
CA THR A 93 6.40 11.29 11.51
C THR A 93 7.30 11.87 10.41
N ILE A 94 6.74 12.12 9.23
CA ILE A 94 7.46 12.74 8.10
C ILE A 94 7.87 14.17 8.46
N ASN A 95 7.00 14.94 9.09
CA ASN A 95 7.30 16.32 9.51
C ASN A 95 8.41 16.35 10.57
N ASP A 96 8.33 15.46 11.56
CA ASP A 96 9.33 15.35 12.62
C ASP A 96 10.70 14.95 12.06
N PHE A 97 10.74 14.03 11.10
CA PHE A 97 11.97 13.66 10.39
C PHE A 97 12.50 14.78 9.48
N SER A 98 11.59 15.47 8.79
CA SER A 98 11.97 16.50 7.81
C SER A 98 12.52 17.78 8.45
N ALA A 99 12.35 17.95 9.77
CA ALA A 99 12.88 19.06 10.53
C ALA A 99 14.42 19.04 10.58
N GLY A 100 15.05 19.62 9.56
CA GLY A 100 16.50 19.67 9.41
C GLY A 100 17.08 18.68 8.38
N TYR A 101 16.24 17.84 7.78
CA TYR A 101 16.65 16.95 6.71
C TYR A 101 16.81 17.70 5.38
N ARG A 102 17.91 17.46 4.67
CA ARG A 102 18.13 17.97 3.32
C ARG A 102 18.00 16.82 2.33
N PHE A 103 16.98 16.88 1.49
CA PHE A 103 16.74 15.86 0.48
C PHE A 103 17.94 15.68 -0.45
N HIS A 104 18.32 14.43 -0.66
CA HIS A 104 19.23 14.00 -1.71
C HIS A 104 18.72 12.71 -2.35
N PHE A 105 19.22 12.40 -3.54
CA PHE A 105 19.01 11.09 -4.13
C PHE A 105 19.84 10.05 -3.39
N VAL A 106 19.25 8.88 -3.18
CA VAL A 106 19.84 7.74 -2.48
C VAL A 106 19.98 6.61 -3.49
N LEU A 107 21.12 5.92 -3.46
CA LEU A 107 21.33 4.71 -4.25
C LEU A 107 20.90 3.50 -3.41
N PRO A 108 19.83 2.78 -3.82
CA PRO A 108 19.35 1.61 -3.08
C PRO A 108 20.34 0.46 -3.09
N GLY A 109 20.28 -0.37 -2.05
CA GLY A 109 21.00 -1.63 -1.94
C GLY A 109 22.30 -1.56 -1.18
N ILE A 110 22.37 -0.72 -0.13
CA ILE A 110 23.50 -0.73 0.82
C ILE A 110 23.58 -2.11 1.51
N ASP A 111 22.43 -2.65 1.88
CA ASP A 111 22.26 -4.02 2.36
C ASP A 111 20.92 -4.62 1.87
N MET A 112 20.66 -5.87 2.24
CA MET A 112 19.43 -6.58 1.83
C MET A 112 18.16 -5.90 2.33
N ALA A 113 18.16 -5.39 3.55
CA ALA A 113 16.98 -4.77 4.11
C ALA A 113 16.74 -3.40 3.45
N ASP A 114 17.79 -2.64 3.15
CA ASP A 114 17.71 -1.37 2.42
C ASP A 114 17.18 -1.57 0.99
N ALA A 115 17.70 -2.57 0.28
CA ALA A 115 17.22 -2.96 -1.04
C ALA A 115 15.71 -3.29 -1.01
N VAL A 116 15.28 -4.09 -0.03
CA VAL A 116 13.88 -4.49 0.12
C VAL A 116 12.99 -3.29 0.47
N LEU A 117 13.41 -2.40 1.36
CA LEU A 117 12.63 -1.20 1.68
C LEU A 117 12.45 -0.28 0.46
N HIS A 118 13.52 -0.06 -0.31
CA HIS A 118 13.44 0.73 -1.54
C HIS A 118 12.56 0.06 -2.60
N LEU A 119 12.62 -1.26 -2.75
CA LEU A 119 11.74 -2.03 -3.62
C LEU A 119 10.27 -1.88 -3.20
N THR A 120 9.99 -2.04 -1.90
CA THR A 120 8.66 -1.84 -1.32
C THR A 120 8.16 -0.43 -1.58
N ARG A 121 8.98 0.60 -1.36
CA ARG A 121 8.64 2.00 -1.68
C ARG A 121 8.31 2.20 -3.16
N ALA A 122 9.05 1.57 -4.07
CA ALA A 122 8.74 1.60 -5.50
C ALA A 122 7.42 0.89 -5.83
N LYS A 123 7.10 -0.21 -5.11
CA LYS A 123 5.83 -0.91 -5.23
C LYS A 123 4.66 -0.05 -4.73
N VAL A 124 4.79 0.66 -3.61
CA VAL A 124 3.78 1.64 -3.14
C VAL A 124 3.42 2.63 -4.26
N ARG A 125 4.43 3.19 -4.94
CA ARG A 125 4.23 4.10 -6.07
C ARG A 125 3.60 3.43 -7.28
N THR A 126 3.76 2.12 -7.45
CA THR A 126 3.07 1.35 -8.49
C THR A 126 1.59 1.21 -8.17
N CYS A 127 1.24 0.88 -6.92
CA CYS A 127 -0.13 0.88 -6.43
C CYS A 127 -0.79 2.26 -6.59
N GLU A 128 -0.07 3.34 -6.29
CA GLU A 128 -0.54 4.71 -6.50
C GLU A 128 -0.92 4.98 -7.97
N ARG A 129 -0.07 4.60 -8.94
CA ARG A 129 -0.38 4.76 -10.37
C ARG A 129 -1.59 3.90 -10.81
N ARG A 130 -1.75 2.71 -10.22
CA ARG A 130 -2.90 1.83 -10.47
C ARG A 130 -4.18 2.40 -9.88
N LEU A 131 -4.12 3.02 -8.71
CA LEU A 131 -5.23 3.79 -8.15
C LEU A 131 -5.61 4.97 -9.06
N SER A 132 -4.65 5.72 -9.59
CA SER A 132 -4.94 6.78 -10.56
C SER A 132 -5.58 6.27 -11.84
N THR A 133 -5.22 5.05 -12.28
CA THR A 133 -5.88 4.40 -13.42
C THR A 133 -7.34 4.08 -13.08
N LEU A 134 -7.59 3.51 -11.92
CA LEU A 134 -8.93 3.21 -11.43
C LEU A 134 -9.82 4.46 -11.35
N GLN A 135 -9.27 5.57 -10.85
CA GLN A 135 -9.94 6.87 -10.70
C GLN A 135 -10.47 7.45 -12.01
N ARG A 136 -9.89 7.09 -13.15
CA ARG A 136 -10.37 7.54 -14.47
C ARG A 136 -11.67 6.87 -14.89
N HIS A 137 -11.97 5.70 -14.31
CA HIS A 137 -13.15 4.91 -14.68
C HIS A 137 -14.28 5.07 -13.68
N GLN A 138 -13.98 5.37 -12.41
CA GLN A 138 -14.97 5.42 -11.33
C GLN A 138 -14.48 6.25 -10.14
N PRO A 139 -15.41 6.83 -9.36
CA PRO A 139 -15.05 7.54 -8.14
C PRO A 139 -14.48 6.58 -7.09
N VAL A 140 -13.47 7.04 -6.36
CA VAL A 140 -12.92 6.38 -5.17
C VAL A 140 -12.68 7.42 -4.07
N PRO A 141 -12.75 7.04 -2.79
CA PRO A 141 -12.51 7.97 -1.69
C PRO A 141 -11.14 8.63 -1.77
N GLU A 142 -11.10 9.96 -1.62
CA GLU A 142 -9.86 10.76 -1.64
C GLU A 142 -8.84 10.30 -0.59
N ALA A 143 -9.32 9.79 0.54
CA ALA A 143 -8.47 9.24 1.62
C ALA A 143 -7.51 8.16 1.11
N LEU A 144 -7.89 7.37 0.10
CA LEU A 144 -7.03 6.33 -0.47
C LEU A 144 -5.84 6.94 -1.23
N SER A 145 -6.05 8.01 -1.98
CA SER A 145 -4.99 8.72 -2.69
C SER A 145 -4.01 9.37 -1.72
N LYS A 146 -4.52 10.02 -0.67
CA LYS A 146 -3.67 10.63 0.37
C LYS A 146 -2.85 9.58 1.10
N TYR A 147 -3.48 8.47 1.50
CA TYR A 147 -2.81 7.38 2.21
C TYR A 147 -1.65 6.80 1.40
N ILE A 148 -1.89 6.36 0.15
CA ILE A 148 -0.84 5.66 -0.63
C ILE A 148 0.30 6.60 -1.03
N ASN A 149 -0.01 7.87 -1.30
CA ASN A 149 0.99 8.89 -1.59
C ASN A 149 1.90 9.11 -0.36
N ARG A 150 1.29 9.32 0.81
CA ARG A 150 1.98 9.54 2.08
C ARG A 150 2.78 8.32 2.55
N LEU A 151 2.27 7.11 2.30
CA LEU A 151 2.99 5.87 2.58
C LEU A 151 4.31 5.81 1.82
N SER A 152 4.38 6.33 0.59
CA SER A 152 5.62 6.31 -0.18
C SER A 152 6.70 7.23 0.42
N ASP A 153 6.30 8.37 0.97
CA ASP A 153 7.17 9.30 1.69
C ASP A 153 7.57 8.73 3.06
N PHE A 154 6.63 8.10 3.76
CA PHE A 154 6.86 7.45 5.05
C PHE A 154 7.89 6.34 4.92
N MET A 155 7.76 5.48 3.90
CA MET A 155 8.74 4.45 3.59
C MET A 155 10.12 5.03 3.29
N PHE A 156 10.22 6.21 2.66
CA PHE A 156 11.49 6.90 2.47
C PHE A 156 12.08 7.36 3.81
N CYS A 157 11.27 7.93 4.71
CA CYS A 157 11.71 8.30 6.05
C CYS A 157 12.23 7.09 6.84
N LEU A 158 11.54 5.94 6.74
CA LEU A 158 12.00 4.71 7.39
C LEU A 158 13.35 4.22 6.88
N ILE A 159 13.64 4.42 5.60
CA ILE A 159 14.95 4.07 5.02
C ILE A 159 16.03 4.95 5.62
N GLU A 160 15.85 6.28 5.58
CA GLU A 160 16.86 7.24 6.03
C GLU A 160 17.09 7.24 7.55
N GLN A 161 16.10 6.83 8.33
CA GLN A 161 16.23 6.72 9.79
C GLN A 161 16.97 5.46 10.25
N ARG A 162 17.32 4.54 9.34
CA ARG A 162 18.04 3.35 9.73
C ARG A 162 19.44 3.70 10.24
N PRO A 163 19.91 3.05 11.31
CA PRO A 163 21.26 3.28 11.84
C PRO A 163 22.36 3.10 10.78
N ASP A 164 22.19 2.10 9.90
CA ASP A 164 23.15 1.76 8.85
C ASP A 164 22.96 2.58 7.55
N ALA A 165 21.95 3.46 7.49
CA ALA A 165 21.72 4.35 6.34
C ALA A 165 22.63 5.59 6.36
N GLN A 166 23.31 5.87 7.48
CA GLN A 166 24.23 6.99 7.58
C GLN A 166 25.51 6.72 6.76
N ARG A 167 25.59 7.40 5.63
CA ARG A 167 26.84 7.68 4.91
C ARG A 167 27.50 8.93 5.45
#